data_AF-A0A2R6GSF4-F1
#
_entry.id   AF-A0A2R6GSF4-F1
#
_cell.length_a   1.000
_cell.length_b   1.000
_cell.length_c   1.000
_cell.angle_alpha   90.00
_cell.angle_beta   90.00
_cell.angle_gamma   90.00
#
_symmetry.space_group_name_H-M   'P 1'
#
loop_
_entity.id
_entity.type
_entity.pdbx_description
1 polymer ?
#
loop_
_entity_poly.entity_id
_entity_poly.type
_entity_poly.pdbx_seq_one_letter_code
_entity_poly.pdbx_strand_id
1 'polypeptide(L)'
;MNDSTPPLHPMEREQLRAASILVVTVKSSDEFQDDVTDGIVSLEQSDSVDSAPTLSFTSYDDLMATLTPRVLELIAAIRQEEPSSINETARTVDRDIKNVHEELNRLAQLGIILFEENGQSKRPVVWFDELVINLPFDSEAGDTAAAAP
;
A
#
# COMPACT_ATOMS: atom_id res chain seq x y z
N MET A 1 23.46 -45.42 -11.63
CA MET A 1 22.06 -45.36 -12.07
C MET A 1 21.44 -44.13 -11.45
N ASN A 2 21.20 -43.11 -12.27
CA ASN A 2 20.35 -41.97 -11.93
C ASN A 2 18.91 -42.46 -11.79
N ASP A 3 18.22 -41.92 -10.79
CA ASP A 3 16.77 -41.61 -10.81
C ASP A 3 16.55 -40.69 -9.58
N SER A 4 16.82 -39.38 -9.66
CA SER A 4 16.16 -38.34 -10.45
C SER A 4 14.69 -38.08 -10.05
N THR A 5 14.46 -37.97 -8.74
CA THR A 5 13.28 -37.27 -8.18
C THR A 5 13.37 -35.77 -8.53
N PRO A 6 12.24 -35.15 -8.93
CA PRO A 6 12.16 -34.22 -10.06
C PRO A 6 12.72 -32.82 -9.76
N PRO A 7 13.04 -32.03 -10.80
CA PRO A 7 13.28 -30.60 -10.63
C PRO A 7 12.04 -29.97 -10.00
N LEU A 8 12.23 -29.26 -8.89
CA LEU A 8 11.22 -28.36 -8.33
C LEU A 8 10.68 -27.49 -9.48
N HIS A 9 9.35 -27.36 -9.51
CA HIS A 9 8.60 -26.75 -10.60
C HIS A 9 9.13 -25.31 -10.86
N PRO A 10 9.10 -24.82 -12.11
CA PRO A 10 9.43 -23.41 -12.40
C PRO A 10 8.58 -22.40 -11.60
N MET A 11 7.47 -22.83 -10.98
CA MET A 11 6.58 -22.00 -10.15
C MET A 11 7.10 -21.76 -8.71
N GLU A 12 8.08 -22.51 -8.22
CA GLU A 12 8.71 -22.23 -6.91
C GLU A 12 9.75 -21.11 -6.99
N ARG A 13 10.27 -20.80 -8.18
CA ARG A 13 11.11 -19.61 -8.39
C ARG A 13 10.30 -18.32 -8.36
N GLU A 14 9.00 -18.40 -8.65
CA GLU A 14 8.08 -17.25 -8.62
C GLU A 14 7.61 -16.95 -7.19
N GLN A 15 7.59 -17.96 -6.31
CA GLN A 15 7.27 -17.82 -4.88
C GLN A 15 8.32 -17.02 -4.08
N LEU A 16 9.53 -16.85 -4.60
CA LEU A 16 10.58 -16.00 -4.00
C LEU A 16 10.49 -14.50 -4.39
N ARG A 17 9.43 -14.07 -5.09
CA ARG A 17 9.06 -12.64 -5.21
C ARG A 17 8.28 -12.12 -3.98
N ALA A 18 8.45 -12.76 -2.84
CA ALA A 18 7.81 -12.37 -1.60
C ALA A 18 8.24 -10.94 -1.20
N ALA A 19 7.22 -10.08 -1.00
CA ALA A 19 7.26 -8.71 -0.47
C ALA A 19 7.51 -7.54 -1.43
N SER A 20 6.93 -7.57 -2.63
CA SER A 20 6.84 -6.40 -3.52
C SER A 20 5.41 -5.85 -3.70
N ILE A 21 4.43 -6.29 -2.91
CA ILE A 21 3.03 -5.87 -3.08
C ILE A 21 2.55 -5.20 -1.79
N LEU A 22 2.01 -3.98 -1.92
CA LEU A 22 1.24 -3.33 -0.87
C LEU A 22 -0.24 -3.48 -1.19
N VAL A 23 -0.98 -4.12 -0.28
CA VAL A 23 -2.44 -4.21 -0.37
C VAL A 23 -3.06 -3.03 0.38
N VAL A 24 -3.99 -2.34 -0.26
CA VAL A 24 -4.77 -1.27 0.34
C VAL A 24 -6.22 -1.70 0.39
N THR A 25 -6.87 -1.55 1.54
CA THR A 25 -8.29 -1.90 1.73
C THR A 25 -9.02 -0.86 2.58
N VAL A 26 -10.34 -1.01 2.71
CA VAL A 26 -11.18 -0.26 3.67
C VAL A 26 -11.73 -1.28 4.67
N LYS A 27 -11.53 -1.06 5.97
CA LYS A 27 -12.20 -1.86 7.01
C LYS A 27 -13.48 -1.14 7.43
N SER A 28 -14.62 -1.81 7.33
CA SER A 28 -15.91 -1.30 7.85
C SER A 28 -15.85 -1.20 9.37
N SER A 29 -16.49 -0.16 9.94
CA SER A 29 -16.42 0.21 11.36
C SER A 29 -16.80 -0.87 12.41
N ASP A 30 -17.21 -2.08 12.03
CA ASP A 30 -17.63 -3.13 12.97
C ASP A 30 -16.48 -4.01 13.52
N GLU A 31 -15.24 -3.87 13.00
CA GLU A 31 -14.04 -4.53 13.54
C GLU A 31 -13.14 -3.60 14.37
N PHE A 32 -13.66 -2.49 14.89
CA PHE A 32 -12.93 -1.64 15.83
C PHE A 32 -13.10 -2.15 17.27
N GLN A 33 -12.28 -3.13 17.66
CA GLN A 33 -11.79 -3.15 19.04
C GLN A 33 -10.30 -2.82 19.03
N ASP A 34 -9.99 -1.68 19.66
CA ASP A 34 -8.66 -1.13 19.91
C ASP A 34 -7.88 -0.65 18.67
N ASP A 35 -8.09 0.61 18.27
CA ASP A 35 -7.02 1.62 18.39
C ASP A 35 -7.60 3.01 18.10
N VAL A 36 -7.55 3.88 19.10
CA VAL A 36 -7.95 5.28 18.99
C VAL A 36 -6.75 6.05 18.49
N THR A 37 -6.73 6.46 17.23
CA THR A 37 -6.11 7.73 16.79
C THR A 37 -6.69 8.20 15.45
N ASP A 38 -7.10 9.46 15.45
CA ASP A 38 -7.52 10.28 14.31
C ASP A 38 -6.58 10.08 13.09
N GLY A 39 -7.11 9.51 12.00
CA GLY A 39 -6.54 9.63 10.65
C GLY A 39 -5.26 8.86 10.32
N ILE A 40 -4.83 7.88 11.13
CA ILE A 40 -3.65 7.05 10.80
C ILE A 40 -4.02 5.56 10.82
N VAL A 41 -3.87 4.95 9.65
CA VAL A 41 -4.04 3.53 9.40
C VAL A 41 -2.81 2.77 9.90
N SER A 42 -2.99 1.80 10.79
CA SER A 42 -1.92 0.89 11.20
C SER A 42 -1.56 -0.09 10.07
N LEU A 43 -0.27 -0.17 9.72
CA LEU A 43 0.27 -1.29 8.95
C LEU A 43 0.32 -2.51 9.89
N GLU A 44 -0.67 -3.40 9.77
CA GLU A 44 -0.63 -4.67 10.48
C GLU A 44 0.35 -5.62 9.77
N GLN A 45 1.53 -5.80 10.35
CA GLN A 45 2.42 -6.90 10.01
C GLN A 45 1.86 -8.15 10.69
N SER A 46 1.11 -8.97 9.94
CA SER A 46 0.62 -10.24 10.46
C SER A 46 1.83 -11.14 10.77
N ASP A 47 1.84 -11.77 11.96
CA ASP A 47 2.89 -12.65 12.50
C ASP A 47 3.18 -13.91 11.66
N SER A 48 2.60 -13.99 10.46
CA SER A 48 2.82 -15.02 9.45
C SER A 48 3.76 -14.45 8.39
N VAL A 49 5.00 -14.95 8.34
CA VAL A 49 6.11 -14.53 7.46
C VAL A 49 5.85 -14.55 5.93
N ASP A 50 4.60 -14.71 5.49
CA ASP A 50 4.19 -14.85 4.08
C ASP A 50 3.08 -13.89 3.63
N SER A 51 2.52 -13.05 4.52
CA SER A 51 1.43 -12.12 4.15
C SER A 51 1.96 -10.77 3.67
N ALA A 52 1.45 -10.30 2.53
CA ALA A 52 1.76 -8.97 2.01
C ALA A 52 1.30 -7.87 3.00
N PRO A 53 2.12 -6.83 3.23
CA PRO A 53 1.74 -5.69 4.06
C PRO A 53 0.42 -5.09 3.58
N THR A 54 -0.49 -4.83 4.53
CA THR A 54 -1.84 -4.33 4.24
C THR A 54 -2.09 -3.01 4.96
N LEU A 55 -2.55 -2.00 4.21
CA LEU A 55 -2.96 -0.68 4.69
C LEU A 55 -4.49 -0.58 4.64
N SER A 56 -5.14 -0.44 5.80
CA SER A 56 -6.61 -0.37 5.93
C SER A 56 -7.15 1.04 6.21
N PHE A 57 -7.78 1.69 5.25
CA PHE A 57 -8.46 2.97 5.45
C PHE A 57 -9.74 2.85 6.29
N THR A 58 -10.08 3.92 7.01
CA THR A 58 -11.27 4.00 7.87
C THR A 58 -12.56 4.16 7.06
N SER A 59 -12.47 4.64 5.83
CA SER A 59 -13.61 4.87 4.95
C SER A 59 -13.17 4.94 3.49
N TYR A 60 -14.12 4.69 2.57
CA TYR A 60 -13.92 4.87 1.14
C TYR A 60 -13.52 6.30 0.78
N ASP A 61 -14.15 7.30 1.41
CA ASP A 61 -13.82 8.71 1.20
C ASP A 61 -12.36 9.03 1.58
N ASP A 62 -11.86 8.47 2.68
CA ASP A 62 -10.48 8.70 3.13
C ASP A 62 -9.48 8.02 2.19
N LEU A 63 -9.79 6.81 1.71
CA LEU A 63 -9.01 6.14 0.67
C LEU A 63 -8.95 6.98 -0.60
N MET A 64 -10.10 7.43 -1.11
CA MET A 64 -10.17 8.19 -2.37
C MET A 64 -9.58 9.60 -2.26
N ALA A 65 -9.65 10.23 -1.09
CA ALA A 65 -9.01 11.50 -0.80
C ALA A 65 -7.48 11.38 -0.63
N THR A 66 -6.99 10.19 -0.31
CA THR A 66 -5.56 9.91 -0.12
C THR A 66 -4.91 9.39 -1.40
N LEU A 67 -5.46 8.32 -1.98
CA LEU A 67 -4.98 7.68 -3.20
C LEU A 67 -5.66 8.25 -4.43
N THR A 68 -5.62 9.57 -4.56
CA THR A 68 -6.12 10.27 -5.75
C THR A 68 -5.32 9.85 -7.00
N PRO A 69 -5.87 9.98 -8.21
CA PRO A 69 -5.13 9.68 -9.45
C PRO A 69 -3.76 10.35 -9.51
N ARG A 70 -3.69 11.60 -9.04
CA ARG A 70 -2.46 12.41 -9.04
C ARG A 70 -1.41 11.89 -8.04
N VAL A 71 -1.86 11.28 -6.95
CA VAL A 71 -0.99 10.63 -5.97
C VAL A 71 -0.48 9.30 -6.51
N LEU A 72 -1.32 8.54 -7.21
CA LEU A 72 -0.91 7.31 -7.89
C LEU A 72 0.14 7.59 -8.98
N GLU A 73 -0.03 8.68 -9.75
CA GLU A 73 0.99 9.15 -10.71
C GLU A 73 2.31 9.51 -10.01
N LEU A 74 2.24 10.18 -8.85
CA LEU A 74 3.41 10.52 -8.05
C LEU A 74 4.16 9.26 -7.57
N ILE A 75 3.44 8.27 -7.05
CA ILE A 75 4.01 6.99 -6.61
C ILE A 75 4.68 6.27 -7.79
N ALA A 76 4.00 6.21 -8.94
CA ALA A 76 4.54 5.60 -10.15
C ALA A 76 5.81 6.31 -10.64
N ALA A 77 5.83 7.65 -10.65
CA ALA A 77 6.99 8.44 -11.06
C ALA A 77 8.19 8.23 -10.13
N ILE A 78 7.98 8.19 -8.81
CA ILE A 78 9.05 7.89 -7.84
C ILE A 78 9.63 6.50 -8.08
N ARG A 79 8.78 5.52 -8.41
CA ARG A 79 9.25 4.17 -8.73
C ARG A 79 10.02 4.09 -10.04
N GLN A 80 9.56 4.79 -11.07
CA GLN A 80 10.14 4.70 -12.40
C GLN A 80 11.45 5.49 -12.52
N GLU A 81 11.49 6.68 -11.94
CA GLU A 81 12.62 7.61 -12.12
C GLU A 81 13.55 7.66 -10.91
N GLU A 82 13.16 7.02 -9.80
CA GLU A 82 13.95 6.88 -8.57
C GLU A 82 14.64 8.20 -8.14
N PRO A 83 13.90 9.32 -8.07
CA PRO A 83 14.46 10.65 -7.88
C PRO A 83 15.30 10.70 -6.60
N SER A 84 16.39 11.46 -6.62
CA SER A 84 17.33 11.58 -5.50
C SER A 84 16.82 12.52 -4.40
N SER A 85 15.76 13.29 -4.65
CA SER A 85 15.21 14.25 -3.68
C SER A 85 13.74 14.62 -3.96
N ILE A 86 13.09 15.25 -2.97
CA ILE A 86 11.75 15.86 -3.12
C ILE A 86 11.72 16.90 -4.25
N ASN A 87 12.75 17.73 -4.37
CA ASN A 87 12.83 18.76 -5.42
C ASN A 87 12.90 18.15 -6.83
N GLU A 88 13.67 17.08 -6.98
CA GLU A 88 13.77 16.35 -8.23
C GLU A 88 12.46 15.64 -8.56
N THR A 89 11.82 15.03 -7.56
CA THR A 89 10.48 14.44 -7.71
C THR A 89 9.50 15.46 -8.25
N ALA A 90 9.44 16.66 -7.66
CA ALA A 90 8.52 17.72 -8.09
C ALA A 90 8.78 18.18 -9.54
N ARG A 91 10.05 18.25 -9.96
CA ARG A 91 10.40 18.56 -11.36
C ARG A 91 9.99 17.46 -12.32
N THR A 92 10.14 16.21 -11.89
CA THR A 92 9.82 15.01 -12.67
C THR A 92 8.33 14.96 -13.01
N VAL A 93 7.47 15.26 -12.04
CA VAL A 93 6.01 15.29 -12.24
C VAL A 93 5.47 16.65 -12.71
N ASP A 94 6.33 17.64 -12.96
CA ASP A 94 5.97 19.03 -13.29
C ASP A 94 4.96 19.66 -12.30
N ARG A 95 5.27 19.58 -11.00
CA ARG A 95 4.40 20.08 -9.91
C ARG A 95 5.13 21.04 -8.97
N ASP A 96 4.34 21.84 -8.25
CA ASP A 96 4.86 22.69 -7.19
C ASP A 96 5.48 21.86 -6.04
N ILE A 97 6.67 22.28 -5.61
CA ILE A 97 7.47 21.58 -4.60
C ILE A 97 6.74 21.48 -3.26
N LYS A 98 5.98 22.51 -2.85
CA LYS A 98 5.29 22.50 -1.56
C LYS A 98 4.21 21.43 -1.54
N ASN A 99 3.41 21.37 -2.60
CA ASN A 99 2.36 20.37 -2.74
C ASN A 99 2.95 18.96 -2.73
N VAL A 100 4.02 18.72 -3.50
CA VAL A 100 4.70 17.42 -3.54
C VAL A 100 5.30 17.08 -2.18
N HIS A 101 5.90 18.03 -1.48
CA HIS A 101 6.43 17.81 -0.14
C HIS A 101 5.33 17.41 0.85
N GLU A 102 4.17 18.07 0.83
CA GLU A 102 3.03 17.72 1.69
C GLU A 102 2.49 16.33 1.35
N GLU A 103 2.30 16.01 0.07
CA GLU A 103 1.86 14.70 -0.38
C GLU A 103 2.83 13.59 0.01
N LEU A 104 4.13 13.76 -0.21
CA LEU A 104 5.16 12.78 0.17
C LEU A 104 5.20 12.58 1.69
N ASN A 105 5.06 13.64 2.49
CA ASN A 105 5.00 13.47 3.95
C ASN A 105 3.74 12.73 4.40
N ARG A 106 2.59 12.93 3.75
CA ARG A 106 1.37 12.18 4.03
C ARG A 106 1.54 10.70 3.67
N LEU A 107 2.11 10.41 2.50
CA LEU A 107 2.43 9.04 2.09
C LEU A 107 3.43 8.36 3.02
N ALA A 108 4.42 9.10 3.54
CA ALA A 108 5.39 8.57 4.49
C ALA A 108 4.76 8.26 5.85
N GLN A 109 3.82 9.09 6.31
CA GLN A 109 3.07 8.83 7.55
C GLN A 109 2.21 7.57 7.45
N LEU A 110 1.67 7.29 6.26
CA LEU A 110 0.93 6.06 5.97
C LEU A 110 1.85 4.85 5.71
N GLY A 111 3.17 5.05 5.72
CA GLY A 111 4.15 4.01 5.41
C GLY A 111 4.10 3.52 3.96
N ILE A 112 3.47 4.25 3.04
CA ILE A 112 3.46 3.93 1.60
C ILE A 112 4.83 4.23 0.98
N ILE A 113 5.50 5.27 1.46
CA ILE A 113 6.88 5.59 1.08
C ILE A 113 7.76 5.69 2.31
N LEU A 114 9.05 5.60 2.09
CA LEU A 114 10.09 5.88 3.08
C LEU A 114 10.93 7.04 2.58
N PHE A 115 11.50 7.81 3.52
CA PHE A 115 12.54 8.77 3.19
C PHE A 115 13.89 8.20 3.57
N GLU A 116 14.77 8.07 2.60
CA GLU A 116 16.18 7.78 2.84
C GLU A 116 16.97 9.10 2.91
N GLU A 117 17.90 9.18 3.86
CA GLU A 117 18.84 10.29 3.93
C GLU A 117 19.93 10.10 2.86
N ASN A 118 19.92 10.95 1.85
CA ASN A 118 20.98 11.01 0.84
C ASN A 118 21.76 12.33 1.03
N GLY A 119 22.72 12.31 1.95
CA GLY A 119 23.48 13.49 2.35
C GLY A 119 22.60 14.52 3.07
N GLN A 120 22.35 15.67 2.44
CA GLN A 120 21.48 16.74 2.97
C GLN A 120 20.05 16.69 2.43
N SER A 121 19.74 15.75 1.54
CA SER A 121 18.43 15.65 0.89
C SER A 121 17.67 14.42 1.35
N LYS A 122 16.34 14.57 1.48
CA LYS A 122 15.42 13.45 1.72
C LYS A 122 15.03 12.85 0.37
N ARG A 123 15.44 11.60 0.15
CA ARG A 123 15.10 10.81 -1.03
C ARG A 123 13.82 10.03 -0.76
N PRO A 124 12.72 10.26 -1.51
CA PRO A 124 11.54 9.41 -1.38
C PRO A 124 11.79 8.06 -2.07
N VAL A 125 11.46 6.98 -1.37
CA VAL A 125 11.58 5.60 -1.87
C VAL A 125 10.26 4.88 -1.63
N VAL A 126 9.69 4.34 -2.70
CA VAL A 126 8.57 3.40 -2.62
C VAL A 126 9.18 2.01 -2.43
N TRP A 127 8.67 1.21 -1.50
CA TRP A 127 9.27 -0.10 -1.14
C TRP A 127 8.54 -1.32 -1.74
N PHE A 128 7.35 -1.13 -2.34
CA PHE A 128 6.60 -2.16 -3.11
C PHE A 128 6.60 -1.88 -4.63
N ASP A 129 6.61 -2.91 -5.47
CA ASP A 129 6.55 -2.78 -6.93
C ASP A 129 5.10 -2.76 -7.45
N GLU A 130 4.16 -3.29 -6.68
CA GLU A 130 2.73 -3.37 -7.03
C GLU A 130 1.86 -2.83 -5.88
N LEU A 131 0.88 -2.00 -6.24
CA LEU A 131 -0.14 -1.49 -5.32
C LEU A 131 -1.49 -2.09 -5.70
N VAL A 132 -2.05 -2.93 -4.83
CA VAL A 132 -3.34 -3.58 -5.04
C VAL A 132 -4.37 -2.93 -4.15
N ILE A 133 -5.37 -2.28 -4.75
CA ILE A 133 -6.51 -1.72 -4.01
C ILE A 133 -7.62 -2.77 -4.00
N ASN A 134 -7.89 -3.36 -2.85
CA ASN A 134 -9.01 -4.27 -2.63
C ASN A 134 -10.16 -3.51 -1.97
N LEU A 135 -11.31 -3.47 -2.65
CA LEU A 135 -12.53 -2.85 -2.15
C LEU A 135 -13.58 -3.96 -1.95
N PRO A 136 -13.68 -4.55 -0.75
CA PRO A 136 -14.70 -5.54 -0.47
C PRO A 136 -16.08 -4.88 -0.49
N PHE A 137 -16.88 -5.24 -1.48
CA PHE A 137 -18.31 -4.96 -1.49
C PHE A 137 -19.02 -6.18 -0.91
N ASP A 138 -19.06 -6.30 0.41
CA ASP A 138 -20.00 -7.24 1.03
C ASP A 138 -21.41 -6.78 0.68
N SER A 139 -22.04 -7.51 -0.25
CA SER A 139 -23.49 -7.57 -0.29
C SER A 139 -23.90 -8.52 0.83
N GLU A 140 -24.80 -8.06 1.69
CA GLU A 140 -25.55 -8.84 2.69
C GLU A 140 -24.90 -9.04 4.09
N ALA A 141 -25.07 -8.07 4.98
CA ALA A 141 -25.72 -8.37 6.28
C ALA A 141 -27.17 -7.85 6.26
N GLY A 142 -27.85 -8.10 5.14
CA GLY A 142 -29.30 -8.23 5.11
C GLY A 142 -29.63 -9.69 5.41
N ASP A 143 -29.61 -10.08 6.69
CA ASP A 143 -30.38 -11.25 7.12
C ASP A 143 -31.86 -10.88 7.02
N THR A 144 -32.40 -10.94 5.81
CA THR A 144 -33.84 -10.93 5.58
C THR A 144 -34.36 -12.34 5.81
N ALA A 145 -35.28 -12.43 6.77
CA ALA A 145 -36.33 -13.44 6.88
C ALA A 145 -35.91 -14.85 7.36
N ALA A 146 -35.93 -15.03 8.68
CA ALA A 146 -36.72 -16.11 9.25
C ALA A 146 -38.21 -15.68 9.27
N ALA A 147 -38.94 -15.99 8.19
CA ALA A 147 -40.38 -15.88 8.14
C ALA A 147 -41.07 -17.05 8.85
N ALA A 148 -41.92 -16.69 9.82
CA ALA A 148 -43.27 -17.25 10.07
C ALA A 148 -43.41 -18.68 10.64
N PRO A 149 -44.57 -19.06 11.22
CA PRO A 149 -45.83 -18.31 11.45
C PRO A 149 -46.16 -17.98 12.92
#